data_AF-A0A7V6RNL6-F1
#
_entry.id   AF-A0A7V6RNL6-F1
#
_cell.length_a   1.000
_cell.length_b   1.000
_cell.length_c   1.000
_cell.angle_alpha   90.00
_cell.angle_beta   90.00
_cell.angle_gamma   90.00
#
_symmetry.space_group_name_H-M   'P 1'
#
loop_
_entity.id
_entity.type
_entity.pdbx_description
1 polymer ?
#
loop_
_entity_poly.entity_id
_entity_poly.type
_entity_poly.pdbx_seq_one_letter_code
_entity_poly.pdbx_strand_id
1 'polypeptide(L)' 'MKTGLILLIIGLVMVLYFYITYKHSTKHLAEIKEEDPVSYYLDLFMHLLPVPFWVGLIGLAVIIVAIIIILVNIPWNF' A
#
# COMPACT_ATOMS: atom_id res chain seq x y z
N MET A 1 -13.69 -13.83 -13.08
CA MET A 1 -12.24 -13.68 -13.37
C MET A 1 -11.82 -12.27 -13.81
N LYS A 2 -12.39 -11.68 -14.89
CA LYS A 2 -12.04 -10.32 -15.37
C LYS A 2 -12.13 -9.23 -14.30
N THR A 3 -13.23 -9.19 -13.54
CA THR A 3 -13.43 -8.24 -12.43
C THR A 3 -12.35 -8.35 -11.36
N GLY A 4 -11.94 -9.58 -11.01
CA GLY A 4 -10.86 -9.81 -10.06
C GLY A 4 -9.51 -9.27 -10.56
N LEU A 5 -9.20 -9.43 -11.84
CA LEU A 5 -7.98 -8.85 -12.43
C LEU A 5 -8.00 -7.31 -12.44
N ILE A 6 -9.14 -6.69 -12.74
CA ILE A 6 -9.28 -5.23 -12.71
C ILE A 6 -9.06 -4.71 -11.28
N LEU A 7 -9.71 -5.34 -10.29
CA LEU A 7 -9.53 -4.99 -8.88
C LEU A 7 -8.08 -5.18 -8.42
N LEU A 8 -7.41 -6.24 -8.89
CA LEU A 8 -6.01 -6.49 -8.58
C LEU A 8 -5.11 -5.36 -9.07
N ILE A 9 -5.31 -4.90 -10.30
CA ILE A 9 -4.56 -3.77 -10.87
C ILE A 9 -4.80 -2.49 -10.05
N ILE A 10 -6.06 -2.20 -9.71
CA ILE A 10 -6.40 -1.02 -8.90
C ILE A 10 -5.70 -1.08 -7.53
N GLY A 11 -5.79 -2.21 -6.85
CA GLY A 11 -5.14 -2.41 -5.55
C GLY A 11 -3.62 -2.25 -5.63
N LEU A 12 -2.98 -2.80 -6.67
CA LEU A 12 -1.54 -2.64 -6.91
C LEU A 12 -1.15 -1.18 -7.14
N VAL A 13 -1.93 -0.43 -7.91
CA VAL A 13 -1.68 1.01 -8.13
C VAL A 13 -1.79 1.81 -6.82
N MET A 14 -2.77 1.50 -5.98
CA MET A 14 -2.92 2.14 -4.67
C MET A 14 -1.74 1.86 -3.75
N VAL A 15 -1.30 0.60 -3.67
CA VAL A 15 -0.12 0.21 -2.87
C VAL A 15 1.15 0.84 -3.44
N LEU A 16 1.28 0.92 -4.77
CA LEU A 16 2.42 1.57 -5.41
C LEU A 16 2.47 3.06 -5.08
N TYR A 17 1.33 3.75 -5.09
CA TYR A 17 1.25 5.14 -4.67
C TYR A 17 1.72 5.32 -3.21
N PHE A 18 1.22 4.50 -2.28
CA PHE A 18 1.68 4.51 -0.89
C PHE A 18 3.20 4.31 -0.80
N TYR A 19 3.74 3.33 -1.54
CA TYR A 19 5.18 3.03 -1.53
C TYR A 19 6.03 4.20 -2.05
N ILE A 20 5.60 4.86 -3.13
CA ILE A 20 6.32 6.03 -3.68
C ILE A 20 6.32 7.17 -2.65
N THR A 21 5.17 7.47 -2.05
CA THR A 21 5.05 8.50 -1.03
C THR A 21 5.91 8.17 0.19
N TYR A 22 5.87 6.93 0.68
CA TYR A 22 6.74 6.45 1.76
C TYR A 22 8.22 6.65 1.41
N LYS A 23 8.65 6.23 0.22
CA LYS A 23 10.04 6.37 -0.22
C LYS A 23 10.45 7.85 -0.35
N HIS A 24 9.53 8.73 -0.71
CA HIS A 24 9.79 10.16 -0.77
C HIS A 24 9.94 10.77 0.63
N SER A 25 9.00 10.50 1.54
CA SER A 25 9.03 11.00 2.92
C SER A 25 10.25 10.50 3.70
N THR A 26 10.61 9.22 3.54
CA THR A 26 11.83 8.66 4.17
C THR A 26 13.12 9.31 3.68
N LYS A 27 13.20 9.70 2.41
CA LYS A 27 14.36 10.47 1.89
C LYS A 27 14.40 11.87 2.47
N HIS A 28 13.23 12.52 2.61
CA HIS A 28 13.14 13.87 3.16
C HIS A 28 13.53 13.92 4.64
N LEU A 29 13.18 12.88 5.40
CA LEU A 29 13.45 12.78 6.83
C LEU A 29 14.78 12.04 7.14
N ALA A 30 15.61 11.77 6.14
CA ALA A 30 16.81 10.95 6.30
C ALA A 30 17.82 11.57 7.28
N GLU A 31 17.95 12.90 7.30
CA GLU A 31 18.85 13.63 8.20
C GLU A 31 18.41 13.48 9.67
N ILE A 32 17.10 13.59 9.92
CA ILE A 32 16.51 13.48 11.27
C ILE A 32 16.66 12.05 11.83
N LYS A 33 16.70 11.03 10.95
CA LYS A 33 16.80 9.62 11.35
C LYS A 33 18.08 9.30 12.13
N GLU A 34 19.20 9.95 11.80
CA GLU A 34 20.48 9.72 12.47
C GLU A 34 20.59 10.47 13.80
N GLU A 35 19.94 11.64 13.91
CA GLU A 35 19.96 12.48 15.11
C GLU A 35 18.92 12.03 16.15
N ASP A 36 17.69 11.74 15.71
CA ASP A 36 16.59 11.31 16.58
C ASP A 36 15.66 10.30 15.85
N PRO A 37 15.84 8.98 16.10
CA PRO A 37 15.03 7.97 15.47
C PRO A 37 13.56 8.01 15.92
N VAL A 38 13.25 8.50 17.13
CA VAL A 38 11.88 8.53 17.63
C VAL A 38 11.09 9.61 16.90
N SER A 39 11.66 10.82 16.82
CA SER A 39 11.06 11.93 16.07
C SER A 39 10.93 11.60 14.59
N TYR A 40 11.90 10.90 14.00
CA TYR A 40 11.82 10.41 12.63
C TYR A 40 10.57 9.55 12.37
N TYR A 41 10.28 8.56 13.22
CA TYR A 41 9.10 7.71 13.01
C TYR A 41 7.80 8.46 13.24
N LEU A 42 7.77 9.40 14.19
CA LEU A 42 6.61 10.24 14.46
C LEU A 42 6.29 11.14 13.25
N ASP A 43 7.28 11.83 12.71
CA ASP A 43 7.13 12.72 11.56
C ASP A 43 6.83 11.96 10.28
N LEU A 44 7.43 10.77 10.11
CA LEU A 44 7.11 9.88 8.99
C LEU A 44 5.66 9.42 9.06
N PHE A 45 5.17 9.06 10.25
CA PHE A 45 3.79 8.69 10.47
C PHE A 45 2.84 9.86 10.20
N MET A 46 3.18 11.07 10.65
CA MET A 46 2.42 12.28 10.38
C MET A 46 2.38 12.64 8.89
N HIS A 47 3.48 12.46 8.15
CA HIS A 47 3.53 12.67 6.70
C HIS A 47 2.71 11.63 5.91
N LEU A 48 2.66 10.40 6.40
CA LEU A 48 1.90 9.32 5.76
C LEU A 48 0.42 9.39 6.09
N LEU A 49 0.04 10.07 7.17
CA LEU A 49 -1.35 10.30 7.52
C LEU A 49 -1.91 11.57 6.87
N PRO A 50 -3.24 11.64 6.68
CA PRO A 50 -4.16 10.51 6.70
C PRO A 50 -4.12 9.75 5.37
N VAL A 51 -4.01 10.46 4.25
CA VAL A 51 -4.36 9.94 2.92
C VAL A 51 -3.43 8.79 2.47
N PRO A 52 -2.08 8.95 2.43
CA PRO A 52 -1.21 7.89 1.94
C PRO A 52 -1.41 6.56 2.67
N PHE A 53 -1.49 6.61 4.00
CA PHE A 53 -1.68 5.45 4.86
C PHE A 53 -2.99 4.71 4.54
N TRP A 54 -4.12 5.43 4.53
CA TRP A 54 -5.42 4.81 4.24
C TRP A 54 -5.50 4.28 2.81
N VAL A 55 -4.87 4.95 1.84
CA VAL A 55 -4.79 4.46 0.46
C VAL A 55 -4.02 3.15 0.38
N GLY A 56 -2.88 3.04 1.07
CA GLY A 56 -2.10 1.80 1.14
C GLY A 56 -2.87 0.66 1.80
N LEU A 57 -3.56 0.95 2.91
CA LEU A 57 -4.35 -0.03 3.66
C LEU A 57 -5.54 -0.55 2.84
N ILE A 58 -6.30 0.36 2.21
CA ILE A 58 -7.42 0.01 1.33
C ILE A 58 -6.90 -0.75 0.11
N GLY A 59 -5.77 -0.33 -0.48
CA GLY A 59 -5.14 -1.03 -1.60
C GLY A 59 -4.82 -2.49 -1.26
N LEU A 60 -4.26 -2.75 -0.08
CA LEU A 60 -4.02 -4.10 0.43
C LEU A 60 -5.32 -4.92 0.57
N ALA A 61 -6.36 -4.32 1.17
CA ALA A 61 -7.65 -4.98 1.29
C ALA A 61 -8.26 -5.32 -0.08
N VAL A 62 -8.16 -4.40 -1.05
CA VAL A 62 -8.62 -4.61 -2.43
C VAL A 62 -7.85 -5.75 -3.11
N ILE A 63 -6.53 -5.85 -2.91
CA ILE A 63 -5.72 -6.96 -3.43
C ILE A 63 -6.20 -8.30 -2.86
N ILE A 64 -6.44 -8.37 -1.55
CA ILE A 64 -6.91 -9.60 -0.90
C ILE A 64 -8.26 -10.03 -1.49
N VAL A 65 -9.22 -9.10 -1.61
CA VAL A 65 -10.53 -9.37 -2.20
C VAL A 65 -10.40 -9.79 -3.67
N ALA A 66 -9.53 -9.14 -4.43
CA ALA A 66 -9.26 -9.48 -5.83
C ALA A 66 -8.74 -10.92 -5.98
N ILE A 67 -7.78 -11.32 -5.12
CA ILE A 67 -7.23 -12.68 -5.10
C ILE A 67 -8.32 -13.70 -4.80
N ILE A 68 -9.17 -13.45 -3.79
CA ILE A 68 -10.30 -14.34 -3.45
C ILE A 68 -11.23 -14.51 -4.66
N ILE A 69 -11.61 -13.41 -5.32
CA ILE A 69 -12.48 -13.45 -6.50
C ILE A 69 -11.83 -14.26 -7.64
N ILE A 70 -10.53 -14.09 -7.87
CA ILE A 70 -9.80 -14.85 -8.90
C ILE A 70 -9.83 -16.35 -8.56
N LEU A 71 -9.45 -16.73 -7.34
CA LEU A 71 -9.39 -18.13 -6.89
C LEU A 71 -10.73 -18.85 -6.98
N VAL A 72 -11.83 -18.19 -6.60
CA VAL A 72 -13.18 -18.75 -6.69
C VAL A 72 -13.64 -18.95 -8.14
N ASN A 73 -13.12 -18.14 -9.07
CA ASN A 73 -13.47 -18.21 -10.49
C ASN A 73 -12.54 -19.13 -11.31
N ILE A 74 -11.50 -19.71 -10.72
CA ILE A 74 -10.68 -20.70 -11.41
C ILE A 74 -11.46 -22.02 -11.44
N PRO A 75 -11.71 -22.63 -12.62
CA PRO A 75 -12.26 -23.97 -12.67
C PRO A 75 -11.21 -24.93 -12.13
N TRP A 76 -11.46 -25.44 -10.92
CA TRP A 76 -10.63 -26.46 -10.30
C TRP A 76 -10.93 -27.80 -10.99
N ASN A 77 -10.22 -28.06 -12.09
CA ASN A 77 -10.25 -29.37 -12.75
C ASN A 77 -9.42 -30.34 -11.89
N PHE A 78 -10.06 -30.91 -10.87
CA PHE A 78 -9.55 -32.09 -10.15
C PHE A 78 -10.03 -33.37 -10.84
#